data_AF-A0A8J2RXU3-F1
#
_entry.id   AF-A0A8J2RXU3-F1
#
_cell.length_a   1.000
_cell.length_b   1.000
_cell.length_c   1.000
_cell.angle_alpha   90.00
_cell.angle_beta   90.00
_cell.angle_gamma   90.00
#
_symmetry.space_group_name_H-M   'P 1'
#
loop_
_entity.id
_entity.type
_entity.pdbx_description
1 polymer ?
#
loop_
_entity_poly.entity_id
_entity_poly.type
_entity_poly.pdbx_seq_one_letter_code
_entity_poly.pdbx_strand_id
1 'polypeptide(L)'
;MSNLSRKVVDPLDRLDATFGKLGIASSTVAKRLVVEALPSLASSKSSAPSVNVEVVKLNDCEEEFDKEPREAKFAFRSTDLSSWASSSAAGPTNNTDSDPTTIQHWAVVVHFPRGKKTYLFEAWEDNKKLQPGRAEIAFKEIEIFEKATYFGTAVTSPSELLIKANQIPTGIRYDVLRNNCQTWIKDFVDSVSPDLLVLLYENVPATETCVNYLARQLEKLSKISS
;
A
#
# COMPACT_ATOMS: atom_id res chain seq x y z
N MET A 1 31.74 28.90 -31.38
CA MET A 1 30.77 28.86 -30.27
C MET A 1 29.51 28.18 -30.79
N SER A 2 29.35 26.90 -30.52
CA SER A 2 28.28 26.05 -31.06
C SER A 2 27.61 25.31 -29.90
N ASN A 3 26.36 25.66 -29.63
CA ASN A 3 25.53 25.09 -28.58
C ASN A 3 24.98 23.73 -29.04
N LEU A 4 25.41 22.64 -28.39
CA LEU A 4 24.76 21.34 -28.46
C LEU A 4 23.63 21.29 -27.42
N SER A 5 22.39 21.33 -27.89
CA SER A 5 21.20 21.04 -27.09
C SER A 5 20.95 19.53 -27.09
N ARG A 6 21.20 18.86 -25.95
CA ARG A 6 20.79 17.47 -25.73
C ARG A 6 19.30 17.46 -25.36
N LYS A 7 18.47 16.93 -26.26
CA LYS A 7 17.12 16.45 -25.90
C LYS A 7 17.28 15.19 -25.04
N VAL A 8 16.90 15.29 -23.77
CA VAL A 8 16.63 14.15 -22.91
C VAL A 8 15.27 13.60 -23.33
N VAL A 9 15.22 12.33 -23.73
CA VAL A 9 14.00 11.61 -24.07
C VAL A 9 13.58 10.84 -22.83
N ASP A 10 12.36 11.07 -22.37
CA ASP A 10 11.79 10.41 -21.19
C ASP A 10 11.68 8.88 -21.38
N PRO A 11 12.00 8.05 -20.36
CA PRO A 11 11.91 6.60 -20.47
C PRO A 11 10.49 6.04 -20.54
N LEU A 12 9.45 6.87 -20.36
CA LEU A 12 8.05 6.42 -20.37
C LEU A 12 7.45 6.20 -21.78
N ASP A 13 8.04 6.77 -22.83
CA ASP A 13 7.52 6.64 -24.21
C ASP A 13 7.87 5.29 -24.89
N ARG A 14 8.55 4.39 -24.18
CA ARG A 14 9.05 3.11 -24.75
C ARG A 14 8.21 1.87 -24.43
N LEU A 15 7.14 1.99 -23.65
CA LEU A 15 6.27 0.85 -23.32
C LEU A 15 5.08 0.66 -24.27
N ASP A 16 4.72 1.67 -25.08
CA ASP A 16 3.54 1.59 -25.96
C ASP A 16 3.79 0.89 -27.30
N ALA A 17 5.04 0.59 -27.67
CA ALA A 17 5.37 0.09 -29.01
C ALA A 17 5.37 -1.44 -29.17
N THR A 18 5.14 -2.23 -28.10
CA THR A 18 5.30 -3.70 -28.15
C THR A 18 4.03 -4.51 -27.87
N PHE A 19 2.86 -3.89 -27.82
CA PHE A 19 1.55 -4.58 -27.73
C PHE A 19 0.74 -4.53 -29.03
N GLY A 20 1.39 -4.21 -30.15
CA GLY A 20 0.77 -4.26 -31.47
C GLY A 20 0.73 -5.68 -32.03
N LYS A 21 -0.32 -6.44 -31.67
CA LYS A 21 -0.90 -7.64 -32.33
C LYS A 21 -1.17 -8.80 -31.36
N LEU A 22 -2.09 -8.60 -30.43
CA LEU A 22 -3.01 -9.67 -30.04
C LEU A 22 -4.41 -9.14 -30.26
N GLY A 23 -5.20 -9.81 -31.09
CA GLY A 23 -6.59 -9.44 -31.37
C GLY A 23 -7.45 -9.60 -30.13
N ILE A 24 -7.66 -8.51 -29.39
CA ILE A 24 -8.57 -8.47 -28.23
C ILE A 24 -9.94 -8.04 -28.74
N ALA A 25 -10.66 -8.98 -29.36
CA ALA A 25 -12.11 -8.90 -29.51
C ALA A 25 -12.75 -9.86 -28.49
N SER A 26 -12.53 -9.58 -27.21
CA SER A 26 -13.12 -10.22 -26.02
C SER A 26 -12.61 -9.43 -24.81
N SER A 27 -13.37 -8.91 -23.86
CA SER A 27 -14.77 -9.08 -23.56
C SER A 27 -15.07 -8.09 -22.42
N THR A 28 -15.87 -7.06 -22.68
CA THR A 28 -16.45 -6.22 -21.62
C THR A 28 -17.32 -7.07 -20.68
N VAL A 29 -17.82 -8.20 -21.19
CA VAL A 29 -18.63 -9.19 -20.47
C VAL A 29 -17.78 -10.04 -19.51
N ALA A 30 -16.54 -10.39 -19.86
CA ALA A 30 -15.65 -11.17 -19.00
C ALA A 30 -15.17 -10.34 -17.81
N LYS A 31 -14.88 -9.04 -18.02
CA LYS A 31 -14.61 -8.11 -16.91
C LYS A 31 -15.82 -7.98 -15.97
N ARG A 32 -17.04 -8.00 -16.51
CA ARG A 32 -18.27 -7.91 -15.71
C ARG A 32 -18.58 -9.19 -14.94
N LEU A 33 -18.42 -10.36 -15.56
CA LEU A 33 -18.62 -11.66 -14.94
C LEU A 33 -17.59 -11.96 -13.84
N VAL A 34 -16.34 -11.49 -13.97
CA VAL A 34 -15.33 -11.61 -12.91
C VAL A 34 -15.65 -10.72 -11.71
N VAL A 35 -16.20 -9.52 -11.95
CA VAL A 35 -16.66 -8.63 -10.88
C VAL A 35 -17.90 -9.19 -10.16
N GLU A 36 -18.77 -9.92 -10.86
CA GLU A 36 -19.95 -10.61 -10.28
C GLU A 36 -19.61 -11.95 -9.61
N ALA A 37 -18.54 -12.63 -10.04
CA ALA A 37 -18.08 -13.90 -9.45
C ALA A 37 -17.13 -13.70 -8.25
N LEU A 38 -16.61 -12.49 -8.04
CA LEU A 38 -16.02 -12.14 -6.76
C LEU A 38 -17.13 -12.24 -5.71
N PRO A 39 -16.93 -12.99 -4.59
CA PRO A 39 -17.88 -13.00 -3.51
C PRO A 39 -18.18 -11.54 -3.20
N SER A 40 -19.46 -11.18 -3.13
CA SER A 40 -19.85 -9.81 -2.83
C SER A 40 -19.06 -9.41 -1.59
N LEU A 41 -18.08 -8.51 -1.75
CA LEU A 41 -17.56 -7.74 -0.65
C LEU A 41 -18.75 -6.86 -0.25
N ALA A 42 -19.71 -7.49 0.41
CA ALA A 42 -20.75 -6.80 1.10
C ALA A 42 -20.03 -5.80 1.97
N SER A 43 -20.43 -4.54 1.83
CA SER A 43 -20.05 -3.41 2.66
C SER A 43 -20.47 -3.70 4.10
N SER A 44 -19.83 -4.67 4.76
CA SER A 44 -19.79 -4.78 6.20
C SER A 44 -19.02 -3.56 6.66
N LYS A 45 -19.57 -2.85 7.66
CA LYS A 45 -18.93 -1.74 8.38
C LYS A 45 -17.41 -1.83 8.28
N SER A 46 -16.81 -0.86 7.59
CA SER A 46 -15.37 -0.68 7.45
C SER A 46 -14.69 -0.85 8.80
N SER A 47 -14.14 -2.03 9.05
CA SER A 47 -13.28 -2.35 10.19
C SER A 47 -11.85 -2.38 9.68
N ALA A 48 -11.23 -1.20 9.64
CA ALA A 48 -9.78 -1.03 9.50
C ALA A 48 -9.05 -1.59 10.76
N PRO A 49 -7.76 -1.98 10.72
CA PRO A 49 -7.38 -3.38 10.91
C PRO A 49 -6.44 -3.75 12.09
N SER A 50 -6.39 -5.07 12.36
CA SER A 50 -5.46 -6.00 13.08
C SER A 50 -4.11 -5.55 13.70
N VAL A 51 -4.07 -4.35 14.27
CA VAL A 51 -3.15 -3.97 15.34
C VAL A 51 -4.05 -3.37 16.40
N ASN A 52 -3.85 -3.63 17.70
CA ASN A 52 -4.62 -2.96 18.76
C ASN A 52 -4.28 -1.47 18.88
N VAL A 53 -3.98 -0.80 17.77
CA VAL A 53 -3.56 0.59 17.69
C VAL A 53 -4.63 1.33 16.90
N GLU A 54 -5.22 2.31 17.55
CA GLU A 54 -6.25 3.16 16.96
C GLU A 54 -5.62 4.06 15.89
N VAL A 55 -5.93 3.79 14.63
CA VAL A 55 -5.48 4.61 13.50
C VAL A 55 -6.44 5.78 13.34
N VAL A 56 -5.93 6.99 13.52
CA VAL A 56 -6.69 8.24 13.39
C VAL A 56 -6.53 8.79 11.97
N LYS A 57 -7.59 9.35 11.40
CA LYS A 57 -7.51 9.99 10.07
C LYS A 57 -6.51 11.14 10.11
N LEU A 58 -5.78 11.36 9.00
CA LEU A 58 -4.77 12.43 8.98
C LEU A 58 -5.37 13.81 9.25
N ASN A 59 -6.58 14.08 8.77
CA ASN A 59 -7.29 15.35 8.99
C ASN A 59 -7.76 15.54 10.45
N ASP A 60 -7.86 14.45 11.21
CA ASP A 60 -8.27 14.44 12.61
C ASP A 60 -7.06 14.36 13.56
N CYS A 61 -5.84 14.25 13.01
CA CYS A 61 -4.62 14.28 13.80
C CYS A 61 -4.37 15.69 14.34
N GLU A 62 -4.11 15.79 15.65
CA GLU A 62 -3.61 17.03 16.25
C GLU A 62 -2.26 17.45 15.65
N GLU A 63 -1.93 18.75 15.76
CA GLU A 63 -0.65 19.28 15.31
C GLU A 63 0.50 18.52 16.01
N GLU A 64 1.45 18.03 15.22
CA GLU A 64 2.66 17.40 15.76
C GLU A 64 3.71 18.47 16.06
N PHE A 65 3.92 18.73 17.35
CA PHE A 65 4.84 19.75 17.85
C PHE A 65 6.31 19.34 17.76
N ASP A 66 6.59 18.06 17.56
CA ASP A 66 7.94 17.55 17.43
C ASP A 66 8.51 17.84 16.03
N LYS A 67 9.22 18.97 15.93
CA LYS A 67 9.79 19.52 14.69
C LYS A 67 11.28 19.22 14.53
N GLU A 68 11.89 18.49 15.47
CA GLU A 68 13.34 18.24 15.46
C GLU A 68 13.70 17.17 14.41
N PRO A 69 14.48 17.51 13.36
CA PRO A 69 14.93 16.53 12.37
C PRO A 69 15.95 15.58 12.99
N ARG A 70 15.73 14.27 12.78
CA ARG A 70 16.63 13.22 13.24
C ARG A 70 16.48 11.98 12.38
N GLU A 71 17.39 11.03 12.56
CA GLU A 71 17.30 9.73 11.91
C GLU A 71 15.99 9.03 12.28
N ALA A 72 15.24 8.65 11.26
CA ALA A 72 14.06 7.81 11.33
C ALA A 72 14.30 6.53 10.54
N LYS A 73 13.86 5.40 11.10
CA LYS A 73 13.94 4.07 10.49
C LYS A 73 12.59 3.71 9.89
N PHE A 74 12.58 3.34 8.62
CA PHE A 74 11.39 3.00 7.87
C PHE A 74 11.32 1.48 7.68
N ALA A 75 10.16 0.93 8.01
CA ALA A 75 9.85 -0.47 7.81
C ALA A 75 8.49 -0.61 7.12
N PHE A 76 8.38 -1.62 6.28
CA PHE A 76 7.20 -1.94 5.50
C PHE A 76 6.41 -3.04 6.18
N ARG A 77 5.09 -2.87 6.23
CA ARG A 77 4.19 -3.91 6.71
C ARG A 77 3.10 -4.17 5.67
N SER A 78 2.99 -5.43 5.26
CA SER A 78 1.86 -5.93 4.49
C SER A 78 0.90 -6.69 5.40
N THR A 79 -0.40 -6.42 5.28
CA THR A 79 -1.45 -7.21 5.94
C THR A 79 -2.34 -7.84 4.88
N ASP A 80 -2.63 -9.13 5.03
CA ASP A 80 -3.55 -9.85 4.15
C ASP A 80 -4.99 -9.33 4.35
N LEU A 81 -5.62 -8.80 3.30
CA LEU A 81 -7.01 -8.32 3.36
C LEU A 81 -8.03 -9.45 3.62
N SER A 82 -7.73 -10.70 3.27
CA SER A 82 -8.62 -11.85 3.54
C SER A 82 -8.78 -12.12 5.04
N SER A 83 -7.77 -11.75 5.84
CA SER A 83 -7.84 -11.80 7.30
C SER A 83 -8.89 -10.82 7.88
N TRP A 84 -9.26 -9.78 7.14
CA TRP A 84 -10.25 -8.78 7.60
C TRP A 84 -11.69 -9.29 7.46
N ALA A 85 -11.97 -10.11 6.45
CA ALA A 85 -13.29 -10.66 6.19
C ALA A 85 -13.70 -11.75 7.21
N SER A 86 -12.76 -12.32 7.95
CA SER A 86 -12.97 -13.50 8.80
C SER A 86 -13.22 -13.16 10.29
N SER A 87 -13.35 -11.88 10.66
CA SER A 87 -13.56 -11.47 12.05
C SER A 87 -14.97 -11.76 12.60
N SER A 88 -15.90 -12.22 11.76
CA SER A 88 -17.16 -12.81 12.19
C SER A 88 -17.04 -14.34 12.27
N ALA A 89 -16.62 -14.85 13.43
CA ALA A 89 -16.77 -16.24 13.86
C ALA A 89 -15.97 -17.32 13.10
N ALA A 90 -14.67 -17.47 13.40
CA ALA A 90 -14.02 -18.78 13.40
C ALA A 90 -12.79 -18.77 14.33
N GLY A 91 -12.57 -19.88 15.03
CA GLY A 91 -11.53 -20.03 16.06
C GLY A 91 -10.08 -19.92 15.54
N PRO A 92 -9.10 -20.13 16.43
CA PRO A 92 -7.69 -19.90 16.15
C PRO A 92 -7.20 -20.84 15.05
N THR A 93 -6.98 -20.30 13.86
CA THR A 93 -6.32 -20.99 12.76
C THR A 93 -4.86 -20.58 12.76
N ASN A 94 -3.97 -21.56 12.88
CA ASN A 94 -2.53 -21.36 12.85
C ASN A 94 -2.11 -20.99 11.41
N ASN A 95 -2.15 -19.70 11.09
CA ASN A 95 -1.68 -19.15 9.82
C ASN A 95 -0.15 -19.20 9.76
N THR A 96 0.38 -20.21 9.07
CA THR A 96 1.83 -20.29 8.76
C THR A 96 2.13 -20.33 7.26
N ASP A 97 1.14 -20.18 6.39
CA ASP A 97 1.36 -19.96 4.96
C ASP A 97 0.19 -19.12 4.42
N SER A 98 0.33 -17.80 4.47
CA SER A 98 -0.54 -16.92 3.67
C SER A 98 -0.17 -17.16 2.20
N ASP A 99 -1.07 -17.77 1.43
CA ASP A 99 -0.93 -17.87 -0.02
C ASP A 99 -0.60 -16.46 -0.56
N PRO A 100 0.52 -16.25 -1.29
CA PRO A 100 0.98 -14.93 -1.79
C PRO A 100 0.01 -14.26 -2.78
N THR A 101 -1.20 -14.80 -2.89
CA THR A 101 -2.24 -14.45 -3.84
C THR A 101 -3.31 -13.54 -3.25
N THR A 102 -3.25 -13.19 -1.97
CA THR A 102 -4.16 -12.24 -1.35
C THR A 102 -3.72 -10.79 -1.59
N ILE A 103 -4.68 -9.91 -1.84
CA ILE A 103 -4.41 -8.48 -2.01
C ILE A 103 -3.90 -7.96 -0.67
N GLN A 104 -2.68 -7.42 -0.66
CA GLN A 104 -2.04 -6.95 0.56
C GLN A 104 -2.31 -5.47 0.78
N HIS A 105 -2.81 -5.15 1.97
CA HIS A 105 -2.85 -3.78 2.49
C HIS A 105 -1.45 -3.35 2.92
N TRP A 106 -1.04 -2.15 2.53
CA TRP A 106 0.30 -1.63 2.80
C TRP A 106 0.25 -0.58 3.91
N ALA A 107 1.21 -0.67 4.83
CA ALA A 107 1.47 0.34 5.84
C ALA A 107 2.99 0.59 5.95
N VAL A 108 3.35 1.81 6.32
CA VAL A 108 4.73 2.21 6.62
C VAL A 108 4.85 2.49 8.10
N VAL A 109 5.80 1.83 8.75
CA VAL A 109 6.16 2.04 10.15
C VAL A 109 7.41 2.92 10.19
N VAL A 110 7.35 4.01 10.93
CA VAL A 110 8.45 4.96 11.08
C VAL A 110 8.86 5.05 12.54
N HIS A 111 10.06 4.59 12.86
CA HIS A 111 10.60 4.58 14.21
C HIS A 111 11.67 5.66 14.38
N PHE A 112 11.55 6.47 15.44
CA PHE A 112 12.53 7.50 15.82
C PHE A 112 13.32 7.05 17.05
N PRO A 113 14.56 6.53 16.91
CA PRO A 113 15.30 5.96 18.03
C PRO A 113 15.57 6.94 19.18
N ARG A 114 15.87 8.20 18.84
CA ARG A 114 16.16 9.25 19.83
C ARG A 114 14.93 9.76 20.59
N GLY A 115 13.73 9.61 20.02
CA GLY A 115 12.47 10.03 20.63
C GLY A 115 11.64 8.88 21.23
N LYS A 116 12.03 7.63 20.97
CA LYS A 116 11.27 6.41 21.30
C LYS A 116 9.81 6.43 20.79
N LYS A 117 9.53 7.22 19.75
CA LYS A 117 8.23 7.28 19.09
C LYS A 117 8.26 6.40 17.86
N THR A 118 7.16 5.70 17.63
CA THR A 118 6.93 4.91 16.44
C THR A 118 5.58 5.30 15.88
N TYR A 119 5.52 5.57 14.59
CA TYR A 119 4.30 5.92 13.89
C TYR A 119 3.99 4.88 12.84
N LEU A 120 2.70 4.61 12.63
CA LEU A 120 2.20 3.82 11.51
C LEU A 120 1.40 4.74 10.59
N PHE A 121 1.73 4.72 9.30
CA PHE A 121 1.02 5.43 8.25
C PHE A 121 0.40 4.41 7.30
N GLU A 122 -0.89 4.54 7.06
CA GLU A 122 -1.63 3.68 6.13
C GLU A 122 -2.80 4.42 5.48
N ALA A 123 -3.36 3.83 4.42
CA ALA A 123 -4.57 4.34 3.79
C ALA A 123 -5.56 3.20 3.54
N TRP A 124 -6.81 3.38 3.95
CA TRP A 124 -7.86 2.37 3.88
C TRP A 124 -9.12 2.92 3.18
N GLU A 125 -10.11 2.06 2.97
CA GLU A 125 -11.43 2.50 2.55
C GLU A 125 -12.21 3.07 3.73
N ASP A 126 -12.64 4.33 3.64
CA ASP A 126 -13.73 4.85 4.46
C ASP A 126 -14.79 5.49 3.57
N ASN A 127 -16.04 5.03 3.68
CA ASN A 127 -17.16 5.51 2.89
C ASN A 127 -16.88 5.55 1.38
N LYS A 128 -16.30 4.47 0.81
CA LYS A 128 -15.88 4.34 -0.60
C LYS A 128 -14.82 5.35 -1.04
N LYS A 129 -14.18 6.06 -0.13
CA LYS A 129 -13.07 6.98 -0.40
C LYS A 129 -11.79 6.42 0.19
N LEU A 130 -10.68 6.70 -0.47
CA LEU A 130 -9.37 6.44 0.09
C LEU A 130 -9.12 7.44 1.24
N GLN A 131 -8.92 6.91 2.44
CA GLN A 131 -8.72 7.66 3.65
C GLN A 131 -7.36 7.30 4.24
N PRO A 132 -6.40 8.25 4.28
CA PRO A 132 -5.16 8.01 5.00
C PRO A 132 -5.32 8.29 6.48
N GLY A 133 -4.44 7.68 7.26
CA GLY A 133 -4.34 7.91 8.68
C GLY A 133 -2.98 7.60 9.26
N ARG A 134 -2.87 7.92 10.53
CA ARG A 134 -1.68 7.78 11.35
C ARG A 134 -2.07 7.16 12.68
N ALA A 135 -1.22 6.30 13.20
CA ALA A 135 -1.30 5.79 14.55
C ALA A 135 0.05 6.01 15.25
N GLU A 136 0.01 6.39 16.53
CA GLU A 136 1.21 6.33 17.38
C GLU A 136 1.25 4.96 18.06
N ILE A 137 2.33 4.23 17.85
CA ILE A 137 2.54 2.90 18.39
C ILE A 137 3.29 3.02 19.71
N ALA A 138 2.71 2.48 20.78
CA ALA A 138 3.36 2.48 22.08
C ALA A 138 4.61 1.59 22.04
N PHE A 139 5.68 1.97 22.76
CA PHE A 139 6.93 1.20 22.80
C PHE A 139 6.76 -0.27 23.26
N LYS A 140 5.68 -0.60 23.97
CA LYS A 140 5.37 -1.98 24.36
C LYS A 140 4.94 -2.86 23.18
N GLU A 141 4.66 -2.27 22.03
CA GLU A 141 4.19 -2.95 20.82
C GLU A 141 5.29 -3.06 19.76
N ILE A 142 6.56 -3.11 20.21
CA ILE A 142 7.76 -3.33 19.37
C ILE A 142 7.61 -4.51 18.40
N GLU A 143 6.80 -5.52 18.75
CA GLU A 143 6.46 -6.62 17.84
C GLU A 143 5.96 -6.16 16.46
N ILE A 144 5.31 -4.98 16.39
CA ILE A 144 4.84 -4.41 15.12
C ILE A 144 6.02 -4.06 14.22
N PHE A 145 7.09 -3.51 14.80
CA PHE A 145 8.31 -3.20 14.07
C PHE A 145 9.09 -4.47 13.74
N GLU A 146 9.11 -5.46 14.63
CA GLU A 146 9.80 -6.74 14.40
C GLU A 146 9.17 -7.57 13.27
N LYS A 147 7.85 -7.46 13.08
CA LYS A 147 7.12 -8.09 11.97
C LYS A 147 7.14 -7.27 10.68
N ALA A 148 7.69 -6.06 10.71
CA ALA A 148 7.83 -5.21 9.54
C ALA A 148 9.20 -5.42 8.88
N THR A 149 9.23 -5.36 7.55
CA THR A 149 10.46 -5.45 6.76
C THR A 149 11.12 -4.08 6.73
N TYR A 150 12.20 -3.91 7.49
CA TYR A 150 13.02 -2.71 7.41
C TYR A 150 13.53 -2.50 5.98
N PHE A 151 13.40 -1.28 5.46
CA PHE A 151 13.88 -0.95 4.11
C PHE A 151 14.81 0.26 4.06
N GLY A 152 14.80 1.18 5.03
CA GLY A 152 15.73 2.31 4.95
C GLY A 152 15.68 3.30 6.10
N THR A 153 16.54 4.32 6.01
CA THR A 153 16.59 5.45 6.95
C THR A 153 16.54 6.77 6.20
N ALA A 154 15.98 7.79 6.86
CA ALA A 154 16.08 9.17 6.40
C ALA A 154 16.14 10.13 7.59
N VAL A 155 16.67 11.34 7.37
CA VAL A 155 16.60 12.43 8.35
C VAL A 155 15.29 13.17 8.14
N THR A 156 14.41 13.13 9.14
CA THR A 156 13.10 13.79 9.10
C THR A 156 12.60 14.06 10.51
N SER A 157 11.42 14.67 10.66
CA SER A 157 10.75 14.87 11.94
C SER A 157 9.31 14.34 11.88
N PRO A 158 8.70 13.98 13.03
CA PRO A 158 7.29 13.59 13.06
C PRO A 158 6.37 14.64 12.42
N SER A 159 6.62 15.93 12.64
CA SER A 159 5.86 17.03 12.06
C SER A 159 5.97 17.06 10.53
N GLU A 160 7.19 16.89 10.00
CA GLU A 160 7.42 16.84 8.55
C GLU A 160 6.72 15.65 7.90
N LEU A 161 6.76 14.46 8.53
CA LEU A 161 6.06 13.27 8.03
C LEU A 161 4.55 13.51 7.94
N LEU A 162 3.95 14.12 8.96
CA LEU A 162 2.53 14.43 8.97
C LEU A 162 2.17 15.44 7.86
N ILE A 163 3.00 16.47 7.65
CA ILE A 163 2.81 17.44 6.57
C ILE A 163 2.86 16.74 5.20
N LYS A 164 3.88 15.93 4.96
CA LYS A 164 4.06 15.18 3.70
C LYS A 164 2.91 14.22 3.44
N ALA A 165 2.48 13.46 4.45
CA ALA A 165 1.35 12.55 4.34
C ALA A 165 0.04 13.28 3.96
N ASN A 166 -0.19 14.49 4.48
CA ASN A 166 -1.36 15.31 4.16
C ASN A 166 -1.32 15.93 2.75
N GLN A 167 -0.15 16.00 2.11
CA GLN A 167 0.00 16.54 0.75
C GLN A 167 -0.34 15.51 -0.33
N ILE A 168 -0.34 14.21 0.01
CA ILE A 168 -0.67 13.15 -0.95
C ILE A 168 -2.17 13.22 -1.28
N PRO A 169 -2.58 13.20 -2.56
CA PRO A 169 -3.99 13.31 -2.94
C PRO A 169 -4.90 12.29 -2.25
N THR A 170 -5.99 12.77 -1.66
CA THR A 170 -7.00 11.96 -0.95
C THR A 170 -8.40 12.18 -1.53
N GLY A 171 -9.41 11.47 -1.00
CA GLY A 171 -10.82 11.70 -1.37
C GLY A 171 -11.24 11.15 -2.73
N ILE A 172 -10.31 10.53 -3.45
CA ILE A 172 -10.60 9.69 -4.61
C ILE A 172 -11.39 8.47 -4.18
N ARG A 173 -12.22 7.94 -5.09
CA ARG A 173 -12.94 6.68 -4.85
C ARG A 173 -11.93 5.57 -4.56
N TYR A 174 -12.13 4.85 -3.47
CA TYR A 174 -11.32 3.68 -3.15
C TYR A 174 -11.51 2.61 -4.23
N ASP A 175 -10.40 2.03 -4.70
CA ASP A 175 -10.42 1.04 -5.77
C ASP A 175 -9.32 0.00 -5.50
N VAL A 176 -9.75 -1.11 -4.89
CA VAL A 176 -8.93 -2.29 -4.62
C VAL A 176 -8.25 -2.84 -5.88
N LEU A 177 -8.95 -2.81 -7.02
CA LEU A 177 -8.40 -3.35 -8.26
C LEU A 177 -7.23 -2.50 -8.77
N ARG A 178 -7.34 -1.17 -8.58
CA ARG A 178 -6.28 -0.20 -8.88
C ARG A 178 -5.25 -0.06 -7.78
N ASN A 179 -5.48 -0.68 -6.63
CA ASN A 179 -4.52 -0.79 -5.55
C ASN A 179 -4.07 0.58 -5.00
N ASN A 180 -5.01 1.51 -4.89
CA ASN A 180 -4.70 2.90 -4.61
C ASN A 180 -4.18 3.16 -3.18
N CYS A 181 -4.38 2.24 -2.22
CA CYS A 181 -3.69 2.29 -0.93
C CYS A 181 -2.16 2.10 -1.09
N GLN A 182 -1.72 1.18 -1.96
CA GLN A 182 -0.31 0.99 -2.23
C GLN A 182 0.28 2.16 -3.00
N THR A 183 -0.46 2.72 -3.95
CA THR A 183 -0.07 3.96 -4.63
C THR A 183 0.13 5.09 -3.63
N TRP A 184 -0.80 5.29 -2.70
CA TRP A 184 -0.67 6.31 -1.67
C TRP A 184 0.58 6.12 -0.81
N ILE A 185 0.90 4.88 -0.42
CA ILE A 185 2.13 4.58 0.34
C ILE A 185 3.38 4.91 -0.47
N LYS A 186 3.41 4.57 -1.77
CA LYS A 186 4.54 4.88 -2.65
C LYS A 186 4.72 6.39 -2.79
N ASP A 187 3.64 7.12 -3.04
CA ASP A 187 3.66 8.58 -3.16
C ASP A 187 4.11 9.24 -1.83
N PHE A 188 3.63 8.71 -0.70
CA PHE A 188 4.08 9.17 0.61
C PHE A 188 5.58 8.94 0.82
N VAL A 189 6.09 7.73 0.58
CA VAL A 189 7.52 7.41 0.75
C VAL A 189 8.39 8.25 -0.20
N ASP A 190 7.97 8.43 -1.46
CA ASP A 190 8.64 9.30 -2.43
C ASP A 190 8.74 10.74 -1.94
N SER A 191 7.63 11.27 -1.40
CA SER A 191 7.59 12.62 -0.83
C SER A 191 8.52 12.79 0.37
N VAL A 192 8.77 11.72 1.13
CA VAL A 192 9.75 11.72 2.22
C VAL A 192 11.16 11.76 1.66
N SER A 193 11.50 10.80 0.79
CA SER A 193 12.79 10.70 0.11
C SER A 193 12.68 9.74 -1.09
N PRO A 194 13.07 10.18 -2.31
CA PRO A 194 13.12 9.30 -3.48
C PRO A 194 14.04 8.08 -3.28
N ASP A 195 15.12 8.23 -2.51
CA ASP A 195 16.03 7.12 -2.19
C ASP A 195 15.34 6.06 -1.33
N LEU A 196 14.46 6.46 -0.41
CA LEU A 196 13.64 5.52 0.36
C LEU A 196 12.67 4.73 -0.53
N LEU A 197 12.14 5.35 -1.59
CA LEU A 197 11.26 4.65 -2.53
C LEU A 197 12.03 3.56 -3.30
N VAL A 198 13.25 3.86 -3.74
CA VAL A 198 14.12 2.86 -4.37
C VAL A 198 14.36 1.69 -3.43
N LEU A 199 14.74 1.97 -2.18
CA LEU A 199 14.97 0.94 -1.17
C LEU A 199 13.70 0.13 -0.85
N LEU A 200 12.52 0.76 -0.85
CA LEU A 200 11.25 0.06 -0.71
C LEU A 200 11.08 -0.99 -1.82
N TYR A 201 11.34 -0.62 -3.07
CA TYR A 201 11.25 -1.56 -4.21
C TYR A 201 12.31 -2.68 -4.18
N GLU A 202 13.50 -2.40 -3.64
CA GLU A 202 14.55 -3.40 -3.51
C GLU A 202 14.26 -4.44 -2.41
N ASN A 203 13.64 -4.02 -1.31
CA ASN A 203 13.46 -4.85 -0.12
C ASN A 203 12.06 -5.46 0.00
N VAL A 204 11.05 -4.85 -0.61
CA VAL A 204 9.67 -5.35 -0.58
C VAL A 204 9.40 -6.03 -1.91
N PRO A 205 9.10 -7.35 -1.92
CA PRO A 205 8.81 -8.06 -3.15
C PRO A 205 7.68 -7.34 -3.88
N ALA A 206 7.76 -7.29 -5.22
CA ALA A 206 6.70 -6.72 -6.03
C ALA A 206 5.39 -7.43 -5.70
N THR A 207 4.57 -6.84 -4.83
CA THR A 207 3.32 -7.45 -4.43
C THR A 207 2.44 -7.50 -5.66
N GLU A 208 1.84 -8.67 -5.91
CA GLU A 208 0.94 -8.83 -7.03
C GLU A 208 -0.20 -7.85 -6.89
N THR A 209 -0.41 -7.03 -7.93
CA THR A 209 -1.62 -6.23 -8.02
C THR A 209 -2.82 -7.19 -8.06
N CYS A 210 -3.97 -6.74 -7.56
CA CYS A 210 -5.21 -7.52 -7.70
C CYS A 210 -5.45 -7.99 -9.14
N VAL A 211 -5.08 -7.17 -10.12
CA VAL A 211 -5.16 -7.51 -11.55
C VAL A 211 -4.25 -8.70 -11.90
N ASN A 212 -3.00 -8.70 -11.45
CA ASN A 212 -2.08 -9.82 -11.67
C ASN A 212 -2.59 -11.11 -11.01
N TYR A 213 -3.15 -10.99 -9.80
CA TYR A 213 -3.80 -12.10 -9.12
C TYR A 213 -4.98 -12.65 -9.93
N LEU A 214 -5.94 -11.79 -10.31
CA LEU A 214 -7.12 -12.19 -11.06
C LEU A 214 -6.76 -12.83 -12.40
N ALA A 215 -5.78 -12.29 -13.12
CA ALA A 215 -5.29 -12.84 -14.38
C ALA A 215 -4.78 -14.29 -14.22
N ARG A 216 -4.02 -14.56 -13.14
CA ARG A 216 -3.51 -15.90 -12.84
C ARG A 216 -4.61 -16.86 -12.40
N GLN A 217 -5.58 -16.41 -11.61
CA GLN A 217 -6.72 -17.24 -11.23
C GLN A 217 -7.54 -17.66 -12.44
N LEU A 218 -7.76 -16.73 -13.39
CA LEU A 218 -8.39 -17.05 -14.67
C LEU A 218 -7.58 -18.07 -15.49
N GLU A 219 -6.26 -17.94 -15.53
CA GLU A 219 -5.38 -18.91 -16.22
C GLU A 219 -5.38 -20.29 -15.54
N LYS A 220 -5.44 -20.36 -14.20
CA LYS A 220 -5.58 -21.63 -13.49
C LYS A 220 -6.90 -22.31 -13.82
N LEU A 221 -8.01 -21.56 -13.85
CA LEU A 221 -9.33 -22.10 -14.16
C LEU A 221 -9.42 -22.61 -15.61
N SER A 222 -8.80 -21.92 -16.58
CA SER A 222 -8.81 -22.37 -17.97
C SER A 222 -8.04 -23.68 -18.21
N LYS A 223 -6.99 -23.94 -17.41
CA LYS A 223 -6.22 -25.19 -17.43
C LYS A 223 -6.97 -26.37 -16.83
N ILE A 224 -7.90 -26.13 -15.89
CA ILE A 224 -8.72 -27.20 -15.27
C ILE A 224 -9.88 -27.61 -16.18
N SER A 225 -10.36 -26.70 -17.02
CA SER A 225 -11.48 -26.97 -17.95
C SER A 225 -11.06 -27.62 -19.28
N SER A 226 -9.76 -27.84 -19.50
CA SER A 226 -9.19 -28.45 -20.71
C SER A 226 -8.80 -29.90 -20.46
#